data_AF-A0A2H1V1X1-F1
#
_entry.id   AF-A0A2H1V1X1-F1
#
_cell.length_a   1.000
_cell.length_b   1.000
_cell.length_c   1.000
_cell.angle_alpha   90.00
_cell.angle_beta   90.00
_cell.angle_gamma   90.00
#
_symmetry.space_group_name_H-M   'P 1'
#
loop_
_entity.id
_entity.type
_entity.pdbx_description
1 polymer ?
#
loop_
_entity_poly.entity_id
_entity_poly.type
_entity_poly.pdbx_seq_one_letter_code
_entity_poly.pdbx_strand_id
1 'polypeptide(L)'
;AVKVAWFNFNQCRCDVFFLDWSEYNPPYKGAATEKYNSWRASTLAREWSRKQTMTRVSPGYTVSLALLVLHLLVPWTSYLPPSQGYKWAVATIAWWSSYVTLLCCRWVVDRVLGSPTAALPKICSSVGLSLLVFEEEHYAHYIHGRNDDTKDLRSIAGPLAACRVVCAPQLRIVYKQLSMSIPALGETETRQSLLSRFLAAFFERALDGLSWVASERTVFERLLNVELNTREAGNTSTLLYDPDEGTPSCFAVTWWGEEWSLATFEAMLFGSLMMATDEPLIAALVTLLVWQVMMRLRRGFGNRNQREKTDVQM
;
A
#
# COMPACT_ATOMS: atom_id res chain seq x y z
N ALA A 1 -17.19 10.67 1.59
CA ALA A 1 -17.37 10.10 0.23
C ALA A 1 -16.28 10.56 -0.75
N VAL A 2 -16.15 11.88 -1.02
CA VAL A 2 -15.19 12.42 -2.02
C VAL A 2 -13.74 11.97 -1.77
N LYS A 3 -13.23 12.10 -0.54
CA LYS A 3 -11.87 11.64 -0.19
C LYS A 3 -11.67 10.15 -0.48
N VAL A 4 -12.66 9.32 -0.16
CA VAL A 4 -12.60 7.86 -0.39
C VAL A 4 -12.56 7.53 -1.87
N ALA A 5 -13.40 8.20 -2.67
CA ALA A 5 -13.39 8.04 -4.12
C ALA A 5 -12.05 8.48 -4.73
N TRP A 6 -11.52 9.64 -4.29
CA TRP A 6 -10.25 10.19 -4.74
C TRP A 6 -9.07 9.25 -4.49
N PHE A 7 -8.87 8.79 -3.25
CA PHE A 7 -7.73 7.91 -2.98
C PHE A 7 -7.88 6.55 -3.66
N ASN A 8 -9.10 5.99 -3.76
CA ASN A 8 -9.30 4.73 -4.51
C ASN A 8 -8.97 4.90 -6.00
N PHE A 9 -9.31 6.05 -6.57
CA PHE A 9 -8.95 6.38 -7.95
C PHE A 9 -7.43 6.48 -8.12
N ASN A 10 -6.74 7.21 -7.24
CA ASN A 10 -5.28 7.35 -7.30
C ASN A 10 -4.56 6.01 -7.10
N GLN A 11 -4.97 5.22 -6.10
CA GLN A 11 -4.39 3.90 -5.82
C GLN A 11 -4.54 2.93 -7.00
N CYS A 12 -5.57 3.09 -7.83
CA CYS A 12 -5.75 2.27 -9.04
C CYS A 12 -4.93 2.78 -10.23
N ARG A 13 -4.17 3.87 -10.10
CA ARG A 13 -3.35 4.47 -11.16
C ARG A 13 -1.87 4.55 -10.81
N CYS A 14 -1.47 4.05 -9.64
CA CYS A 14 -0.06 3.99 -9.23
C CYS A 14 0.75 3.17 -10.24
N ASP A 15 1.95 3.67 -10.57
CA ASP A 15 2.89 2.92 -11.38
C ASP A 15 3.59 1.86 -10.51
N VAL A 16 3.50 0.60 -10.93
CA VAL A 16 4.06 -0.55 -10.20
C VAL A 16 5.11 -1.20 -11.08
N PHE A 17 6.31 -1.37 -10.54
CA PHE A 17 7.44 -2.01 -11.21
C PHE A 17 7.95 -3.19 -10.38
N PHE A 18 8.30 -4.27 -11.08
CA PHE A 18 9.05 -5.39 -10.50
C PHE A 18 10.46 -5.34 -11.06
N LEU A 19 11.45 -5.27 -10.17
CA LEU A 19 12.86 -5.25 -10.56
C LEU A 19 13.41 -6.67 -10.38
N ASP A 20 13.82 -7.29 -11.48
CA ASP A 20 14.40 -8.64 -11.47
C ASP A 20 15.91 -8.60 -11.30
N TRP A 21 16.38 -9.12 -10.16
CA TRP A 21 17.80 -9.19 -9.85
C TRP A 21 18.51 -10.38 -10.49
N SER A 22 17.77 -11.31 -11.10
CA SER A 22 18.37 -12.48 -11.75
C SER A 22 19.25 -12.11 -12.95
N GLU A 23 18.97 -11.00 -13.64
CA GLU A 23 19.83 -10.49 -14.71
C GLU A 23 21.22 -10.04 -14.20
N TYR A 24 21.30 -9.70 -12.92
CA TYR A 24 22.50 -9.20 -12.26
C TYR A 24 23.24 -10.27 -11.43
N ASN A 25 22.65 -11.46 -11.25
CA ASN A 25 23.28 -12.62 -10.64
C ASN A 25 23.67 -13.65 -11.72
N PRO A 26 24.94 -13.80 -12.09
CA PRO A 26 25.37 -14.86 -13.02
C PRO A 26 25.39 -16.19 -12.26
N PRO A 27 24.51 -17.15 -12.59
CA PRO A 27 24.93 -18.20 -13.52
C PRO A 27 23.77 -18.68 -14.42
N TYR A 28 24.09 -19.01 -15.68
CA TYR A 28 23.18 -19.57 -16.70
C TYR A 28 22.21 -18.60 -17.41
N LYS A 29 22.70 -18.07 -18.54
CA LYS A 29 21.86 -17.59 -19.64
C LYS A 29 21.36 -18.79 -20.46
N GLY A 30 20.04 -18.99 -20.55
CA GLY A 30 19.42 -19.98 -21.44
C GLY A 30 17.91 -19.78 -21.57
N ALA A 31 17.31 -20.11 -22.72
CA ALA A 31 15.90 -19.82 -23.06
C ALA A 31 14.82 -20.38 -22.10
N ALA A 32 15.18 -21.16 -21.07
CA ALA A 32 14.29 -21.58 -19.99
C ALA A 32 13.96 -20.47 -18.97
N THR A 33 14.67 -19.33 -19.02
CA THR A 33 14.52 -18.22 -18.07
C THR A 33 13.18 -17.47 -18.20
N GLU A 34 12.59 -17.36 -19.39
CA GLU A 34 11.35 -16.59 -19.57
C GLU A 34 10.14 -17.19 -18.83
N LYS A 35 9.93 -18.51 -18.94
CA LYS A 35 8.84 -19.21 -18.22
C LYS A 35 9.11 -19.26 -16.70
N TYR A 36 10.37 -19.35 -16.30
CA TYR A 36 10.78 -19.30 -14.89
C TYR A 36 10.64 -17.90 -14.27
N ASN A 37 10.74 -16.83 -15.07
CA ASN A 37 10.53 -15.46 -14.58
C ASN A 37 9.04 -15.07 -14.48
N SER A 38 8.18 -15.62 -15.34
CA SER A 38 6.74 -15.34 -15.32
C SER A 38 6.04 -15.78 -14.02
N TRP A 39 6.39 -16.95 -13.46
CA TRP A 39 5.75 -17.41 -12.21
C TRP A 39 6.16 -16.55 -11.01
N ARG A 40 7.41 -16.07 -10.99
CA ARG A 40 7.97 -15.17 -9.97
C ARG A 40 7.18 -13.86 -9.95
N ALA A 41 7.08 -13.23 -11.12
CA ALA A 41 6.34 -11.99 -11.30
C ALA A 41 4.83 -12.14 -11.02
N SER A 42 4.20 -13.25 -11.44
CA SER A 42 2.77 -13.52 -11.15
C SER A 42 2.48 -13.84 -9.70
N THR A 43 3.40 -14.50 -8.99
CA THR A 43 3.28 -14.73 -7.55
C THR A 43 3.33 -13.42 -6.79
N LEU A 44 4.35 -12.58 -7.05
CA LEU A 44 4.46 -11.26 -6.43
C LEU A 44 3.27 -10.37 -6.82
N ALA A 45 2.81 -10.45 -8.08
CA ALA A 45 1.68 -9.67 -8.55
C ALA A 45 0.39 -9.97 -7.81
N ARG A 46 0.08 -11.27 -7.66
CA ARG A 46 -1.09 -11.74 -6.93
C ARG A 46 -1.04 -11.32 -5.47
N GLU A 47 0.13 -11.41 -4.85
CA GLU A 47 0.31 -11.00 -3.46
C GLU A 47 0.12 -9.49 -3.28
N TRP A 48 0.66 -8.67 -4.17
CA TRP A 48 0.41 -7.23 -4.17
C TRP A 48 -1.08 -6.89 -4.31
N SER A 49 -1.77 -7.50 -5.28
CA SER A 49 -3.22 -7.36 -5.48
C SER A 49 -4.03 -7.77 -4.24
N ARG A 50 -3.59 -8.82 -3.52
CA ARG A 50 -4.23 -9.23 -2.26
C ARG A 50 -4.07 -8.17 -1.17
N LYS A 51 -2.87 -7.59 -1.04
CA LYS A 51 -2.53 -6.58 -0.01
C LYS A 51 -3.19 -5.24 -0.25
N GLN A 52 -3.46 -4.90 -1.50
CA GLN A 52 -4.12 -3.67 -1.89
C GLN A 52 -5.39 -3.37 -1.07
N THR A 53 -6.35 -4.31 -1.00
CA THR A 53 -7.64 -4.14 -0.26
C THR A 53 -7.58 -4.59 1.19
N MET A 54 -6.40 -4.81 1.73
CA MET A 54 -6.24 -5.27 3.10
C MET A 54 -6.49 -4.12 4.08
N THR A 55 -7.29 -4.38 5.11
CA THR A 55 -7.48 -3.50 6.27
C THR A 55 -7.02 -4.19 7.55
N ARG A 56 -6.65 -3.41 8.57
CA ARG A 56 -6.37 -3.87 9.93
C ARG A 56 -7.63 -4.41 10.59
N VAL A 57 -8.74 -3.70 10.41
CA VAL A 57 -10.05 -4.06 10.95
C VAL A 57 -11.02 -4.31 9.80
N SER A 58 -11.64 -5.48 9.77
CA SER A 58 -12.70 -5.79 8.80
C SER A 58 -14.01 -5.12 9.22
N PRO A 59 -14.72 -4.44 8.31
CA PRO A 59 -16.01 -3.81 8.63
C PRO A 59 -17.06 -4.79 9.11
N GLY A 60 -16.97 -6.07 8.72
CA GLY A 60 -17.86 -7.12 9.23
C GLY A 60 -17.79 -7.25 10.76
N TYR A 61 -16.59 -7.19 11.34
CA TYR A 61 -16.42 -7.24 12.79
C TYR A 61 -16.86 -5.92 13.44
N THR A 62 -16.53 -4.78 12.83
CA THR A 62 -16.93 -3.46 13.35
C THR A 62 -18.44 -3.31 13.41
N VAL A 63 -19.16 -3.67 12.34
CA VAL A 63 -20.62 -3.65 12.28
C VAL A 63 -21.23 -4.60 13.31
N SER A 64 -20.71 -5.83 13.42
CA SER A 64 -21.22 -6.80 14.39
C SER A 64 -21.08 -6.32 15.82
N LEU A 65 -19.92 -5.76 16.18
CA LEU A 65 -19.67 -5.21 17.50
C LEU A 65 -20.49 -3.93 17.75
N ALA A 66 -20.66 -3.08 16.73
CA ALA A 66 -21.50 -1.88 16.84
C ALA A 66 -22.98 -2.23 17.07
N LEU A 67 -23.49 -3.25 16.37
CA LEU A 67 -24.83 -3.78 16.61
C LEU A 67 -24.98 -4.35 18.03
N LEU A 68 -23.97 -5.06 18.53
CA LEU A 68 -23.95 -5.55 19.90
C LEU A 68 -24.02 -4.38 20.89
N VAL A 69 -23.19 -3.34 20.71
CA VAL A 69 -23.20 -2.14 21.55
C VAL A 69 -24.57 -1.47 21.53
N LEU A 70 -25.18 -1.28 20.36
CA LEU A 70 -26.52 -0.70 20.23
C LEU A 70 -27.58 -1.56 20.91
N HIS A 71 -27.49 -2.88 20.79
CA HIS A 71 -28.43 -3.80 21.46
C HIS A 71 -28.31 -3.72 22.99
N LEU A 72 -27.10 -3.60 23.53
CA LEU A 72 -26.85 -3.42 24.96
C LEU A 72 -27.36 -2.07 25.49
N LEU A 73 -27.49 -1.06 24.62
CA LEU A 73 -28.01 0.26 24.97
C LEU A 73 -29.55 0.33 24.97
N VAL A 74 -30.26 -0.67 24.43
CA VAL A 74 -31.74 -0.70 24.37
C VAL A 74 -32.42 -0.40 25.72
N PRO A 75 -31.98 -0.96 26.87
CA PRO A 75 -32.61 -0.66 28.17
C PRO A 75 -32.54 0.82 28.57
N TRP A 76 -31.57 1.56 28.01
CA TRP A 76 -31.28 2.94 28.38
C TRP A 76 -31.86 3.96 27.40
N THR A 77 -32.49 3.51 26.29
CA THR A 77 -33.00 4.41 25.25
C THR A 77 -34.12 5.31 25.74
N SER A 78 -34.85 4.92 26.78
CA SER A 78 -35.91 5.71 27.41
C SER A 78 -35.39 6.99 28.09
N TYR A 79 -34.12 6.99 28.51
CA TYR A 79 -33.47 8.16 29.13
C TYR A 79 -32.87 9.11 28.09
N LEU A 80 -32.84 8.72 26.82
CA LEU A 80 -32.21 9.50 25.75
C LEU A 80 -33.23 10.47 25.14
N PRO A 81 -32.84 11.72 24.83
CA PRO A 81 -33.73 12.66 24.16
C PRO A 81 -34.19 12.10 22.81
N PRO A 82 -35.49 12.19 22.45
CA PRO A 82 -36.04 11.64 21.21
C PRO A 82 -35.70 12.52 19.98
N SER A 83 -34.44 12.91 19.83
CA SER A 83 -33.96 13.71 18.71
C SER A 83 -33.19 12.84 17.72
N GLN A 84 -33.36 13.12 16.43
CA GLN A 84 -32.62 12.43 15.36
C GLN A 84 -31.10 12.64 15.47
N GLY A 85 -30.68 13.81 15.94
CA GLY A 85 -29.26 14.09 16.21
C GLY A 85 -28.66 13.20 17.29
N TYR A 86 -29.43 12.88 18.34
CA TYR A 86 -28.95 11.99 19.40
C TYR A 86 -28.82 10.54 18.92
N LYS A 87 -29.77 10.06 18.10
CA LYS A 87 -29.67 8.73 17.47
C LYS A 87 -28.40 8.61 16.61
N TRP A 88 -28.10 9.62 15.81
CA TRP A 88 -26.87 9.67 15.02
C TRP A 88 -25.61 9.68 15.88
N ALA A 89 -25.61 10.45 16.97
CA ALA A 89 -24.49 10.51 17.90
C ALA A 89 -24.24 9.14 18.55
N VAL A 90 -25.30 8.47 19.03
CA VAL A 90 -25.20 7.12 19.62
C VAL A 90 -24.66 6.11 18.60
N ALA A 91 -25.17 6.12 17.36
CA ALA A 91 -24.68 5.25 16.30
C ALA A 91 -23.19 5.49 15.99
N THR A 92 -22.79 6.76 15.92
CA THR A 92 -21.40 7.16 15.64
C THR A 92 -20.47 6.75 16.78
N ILE A 93 -20.89 6.95 18.04
CA ILE A 93 -20.12 6.53 19.22
C ILE A 93 -20.00 5.00 19.27
N ALA A 94 -21.08 4.27 19.01
CA ALA A 94 -21.08 2.81 18.96
C ALA A 94 -20.14 2.27 17.87
N TRP A 95 -20.09 2.94 16.72
CA TRP A 95 -19.17 2.59 15.64
C TRP A 95 -17.70 2.82 16.04
N TRP A 96 -17.37 4.02 16.51
CA TRP A 96 -16.00 4.38 16.87
C TRP A 96 -15.48 3.58 18.06
N SER A 97 -16.31 3.31 19.07
CA SER A 97 -15.92 2.45 20.18
C SER A 97 -15.61 1.03 19.68
N SER A 98 -16.46 0.48 18.82
CA SER A 98 -16.24 -0.84 18.21
C SER A 98 -14.96 -0.88 17.39
N TYR A 99 -14.74 0.12 16.53
CA TYR A 99 -13.56 0.22 15.69
C TYR A 99 -12.27 0.32 16.51
N VAL A 100 -12.25 1.20 17.53
CA VAL A 100 -11.09 1.38 18.42
C VAL A 100 -10.81 0.12 19.22
N THR A 101 -11.83 -0.54 19.77
CA THR A 101 -11.65 -1.82 20.47
C THR A 101 -11.00 -2.87 19.56
N LEU A 102 -11.52 -3.04 18.34
CA LEU A 102 -10.97 -4.00 17.37
C LEU A 102 -9.55 -3.62 16.93
N LEU A 103 -9.26 -2.33 16.76
CA LEU A 103 -7.93 -1.84 16.40
C LEU A 103 -6.92 -2.10 17.53
N CYS A 104 -7.30 -1.87 18.78
CA CYS A 104 -6.48 -2.20 19.94
C CYS A 104 -6.22 -3.70 20.04
N CYS A 105 -7.26 -4.54 19.87
CA CYS A 105 -7.10 -5.99 19.80
C CYS A 105 -6.14 -6.39 18.67
N ARG A 106 -6.28 -5.79 17.48
CA ARG A 106 -5.42 -6.06 16.33
C ARG A 106 -3.96 -5.70 16.62
N TRP A 107 -3.73 -4.55 17.26
CA TRP A 107 -2.40 -4.10 17.67
C TRP A 107 -1.74 -5.07 18.65
N VAL A 108 -2.47 -5.55 19.66
CA VAL A 108 -1.97 -6.59 20.59
C VAL A 108 -1.63 -7.87 19.83
N VAL A 109 -2.50 -8.32 18.93
CA VAL A 109 -2.26 -9.51 18.11
C VAL A 109 -1.02 -9.35 17.23
N ASP A 110 -0.83 -8.20 16.58
CA ASP A 110 0.36 -7.94 15.75
C ASP A 110 1.64 -7.91 16.59
N ARG A 111 1.58 -7.47 17.85
CA ARG A 111 2.71 -7.52 18.78
C ARG A 111 3.09 -8.93 19.21
N VAL A 112 2.11 -9.84 19.33
CA VAL A 112 2.33 -11.21 19.82
C VAL A 112 2.62 -12.20 18.68
N LEU A 113 1.85 -12.13 17.59
CA LEU A 113 1.91 -13.08 16.46
C LEU A 113 2.65 -12.52 15.23
N GLY A 114 3.02 -11.24 15.25
CA GLY A 114 3.64 -10.54 14.12
C GLY A 114 2.61 -9.96 13.15
N SER A 115 3.04 -8.95 12.39
CA SER A 115 2.19 -8.27 11.43
C SER A 115 2.02 -9.10 10.14
N PRO A 116 0.83 -9.08 9.51
CA PRO A 116 0.58 -9.74 8.24
C PRO A 116 1.24 -9.00 7.07
N THR A 117 1.70 -7.76 7.30
CA THR A 117 2.40 -6.92 6.33
C THR A 117 3.85 -7.38 6.14
N ALA A 118 4.45 -8.01 7.15
CA ALA A 118 5.81 -8.58 7.11
C ALA A 118 5.95 -9.77 6.14
N ALA A 119 4.84 -10.33 5.63
CA ALA A 119 4.87 -11.40 4.64
C ALA A 119 5.36 -10.91 3.26
N LEU A 120 5.05 -9.67 2.88
CA LEU A 120 5.34 -9.16 1.53
C LEU A 120 6.86 -9.03 1.26
N PRO A 121 7.69 -8.45 2.16
CA PRO A 121 9.14 -8.43 1.96
C PRO A 121 9.76 -9.82 1.89
N LYS A 122 9.27 -10.77 2.68
CA LYS A 122 9.73 -12.18 2.64
C LYS A 122 9.41 -12.83 1.29
N ILE A 123 8.26 -12.53 0.70
CA ILE A 123 7.91 -13.00 -0.64
C ILE A 123 8.85 -12.38 -1.67
N CYS A 124 9.09 -11.06 -1.59
CA CYS A 124 10.02 -10.35 -2.49
C CYS A 124 11.41 -11.00 -2.46
N SER A 125 11.96 -11.27 -1.27
CA SER A 125 13.27 -11.92 -1.12
C SER A 125 13.27 -13.38 -1.61
N SER A 126 12.23 -14.16 -1.30
CA SER A 126 12.13 -15.55 -1.76
C SER A 126 12.03 -15.68 -3.28
N VAL A 127 11.35 -14.70 -3.89
CA VAL A 127 11.15 -14.65 -5.33
C VAL A 127 12.34 -13.98 -5.99
N GLY A 128 13.19 -13.21 -5.30
CA GLY A 128 14.33 -12.51 -5.92
C GLY A 128 13.92 -11.29 -6.74
N LEU A 129 12.75 -10.71 -6.48
CA LEU A 129 12.19 -9.55 -7.18
C LEU A 129 11.96 -8.42 -6.18
N SER A 130 12.46 -7.22 -6.46
CA SER A 130 12.07 -6.03 -5.69
C SER A 130 10.77 -5.45 -6.22
N LEU A 131 9.97 -4.89 -5.31
CA LEU A 131 8.74 -4.18 -5.63
C LEU A 131 8.97 -2.68 -5.50
N LEU A 132 8.66 -1.92 -6.55
CA LEU A 132 8.66 -0.47 -6.53
C LEU A 132 7.27 0.05 -6.91
N VAL A 133 6.70 0.93 -6.09
CA VAL A 133 5.38 1.52 -6.32
C VAL A 133 5.47 3.03 -6.23
N PHE A 134 5.16 3.74 -7.32
CA PHE A 134 5.08 5.20 -7.31
C PHE A 134 3.71 5.65 -6.79
N GLU A 135 3.73 6.48 -5.76
CA GLU A 135 2.53 7.13 -5.23
C GLU A 135 2.22 8.41 -6.01
N GLU A 136 3.25 9.22 -6.24
CA GLU A 136 3.22 10.47 -7.00
C GLU A 136 4.53 10.63 -7.81
N GLU A 137 4.67 11.69 -8.61
CA GLU A 137 5.90 11.98 -9.38
C GLU A 137 7.14 12.17 -8.48
N HIS A 138 6.95 12.39 -7.17
CA HIS A 138 7.99 12.73 -6.20
C HIS A 138 8.36 11.58 -5.28
N TYR A 139 7.47 10.59 -5.13
CA TYR A 139 7.57 9.57 -4.09
C TYR A 139 7.34 8.18 -4.66
N ALA A 140 8.23 7.27 -4.30
CA ALA A 140 8.04 5.85 -4.51
C ALA A 140 8.22 5.06 -3.22
N HIS A 141 7.69 3.85 -3.20
CA HIS A 141 7.87 2.88 -2.13
C HIS A 141 8.63 1.71 -2.69
N TYR A 142 9.78 1.43 -2.09
CA TYR A 142 10.65 0.34 -2.49
C TYR A 142 10.64 -0.75 -1.43
N ILE A 143 10.48 -1.99 -1.86
CA ILE A 143 10.69 -3.18 -1.04
C ILE A 143 11.81 -3.97 -1.68
N HIS A 144 12.85 -4.20 -0.90
CA HIS A 144 14.00 -4.94 -1.36
C HIS A 144 13.70 -6.44 -1.41
N GLY A 145 13.96 -7.06 -2.55
CA GLY A 145 13.78 -8.49 -2.77
C GLY A 145 15.01 -9.22 -3.29
N ARG A 146 16.20 -8.59 -3.26
CA ARG A 146 17.44 -9.28 -3.66
C ARG A 146 17.88 -10.20 -2.51
N ASN A 147 18.24 -11.43 -2.85
CA ASN A 147 18.74 -12.39 -1.87
C ASN A 147 20.28 -12.25 -1.76
N ASP A 148 20.74 -11.23 -1.04
CA ASP A 148 22.17 -10.97 -0.84
C ASP A 148 22.73 -11.84 0.30
N ASP A 149 23.04 -13.09 -0.03
CA ASP A 149 23.70 -14.03 0.88
C ASP A 149 25.19 -13.70 1.11
N THR A 150 25.79 -12.82 0.29
CA THR A 150 27.18 -12.36 0.47
C THR A 150 27.27 -11.20 1.45
N LYS A 151 27.90 -11.46 2.60
CA LYS A 151 28.14 -10.50 3.71
C LYS A 151 28.74 -9.15 3.29
N ASP A 152 29.48 -9.09 2.18
CA ASP A 152 30.20 -7.89 1.75
C ASP A 152 29.29 -6.82 1.12
N LEU A 153 28.19 -7.22 0.47
CA LEU A 153 27.17 -6.31 -0.09
C LEU A 153 26.15 -5.82 0.93
N ARG A 154 25.99 -6.53 2.07
CA ARG A 154 25.19 -6.05 3.22
C ARG A 154 25.68 -4.71 3.78
N SER A 155 26.95 -4.35 3.53
CA SER A 155 27.54 -3.08 3.96
C SER A 155 27.10 -1.88 3.10
N ILE A 156 26.66 -2.12 1.86
CA ILE A 156 26.16 -1.10 0.92
C ILE A 156 24.62 -1.09 0.92
N ALA A 157 24.02 -2.27 1.01
CA ALA A 157 22.59 -2.52 1.13
C ALA A 157 22.20 -2.72 2.61
N GLY A 158 22.39 -1.69 3.47
CA GLY A 158 21.89 -1.70 4.85
C GLY A 158 20.40 -2.11 4.95
N PRO A 159 19.81 -2.22 6.16
CA PRO A 159 18.56 -2.94 6.49
C PRO A 159 17.25 -2.35 5.90
N LEU A 160 17.26 -1.94 4.64
CA LEU A 160 16.18 -1.31 3.90
C LEU A 160 15.28 -2.38 3.30
N ALA A 161 14.75 -3.27 4.14
CA ALA A 161 13.75 -4.25 3.71
C ALA A 161 12.58 -3.55 3.00
N ALA A 162 12.23 -2.34 3.47
CA ALA A 162 11.38 -1.40 2.77
C ALA A 162 11.83 0.04 3.05
N CYS A 163 11.69 0.92 2.08
CA CYS A 163 11.97 2.35 2.23
C CYS A 163 11.02 3.20 1.37
N ARG A 164 10.90 4.48 1.70
CA ARG A 164 10.29 5.49 0.84
C ARG A 164 11.42 6.17 0.06
N VAL A 165 11.26 6.26 -1.25
CA VAL A 165 12.19 6.91 -2.16
C VAL A 165 11.70 8.33 -2.40
N VAL A 166 12.50 9.30 -1.99
CA VAL A 166 12.31 10.70 -2.34
C VAL A 166 13.15 10.95 -3.59
N CYS A 167 12.48 11.12 -4.73
CA CYS A 167 13.12 11.16 -6.04
C CYS A 167 13.75 12.54 -6.32
N ALA A 168 15.07 12.56 -6.53
CA ALA A 168 15.77 13.78 -6.94
C ALA A 168 15.22 14.32 -8.28
N PRO A 169 15.28 15.64 -8.52
CA PRO A 169 14.80 16.25 -9.76
C PRO A 169 15.32 15.57 -11.04
N GLN A 170 16.60 15.19 -11.07
CA GLN A 170 17.19 14.51 -12.24
C GLN A 170 16.60 13.13 -12.49
N LEU A 171 16.40 12.33 -11.45
CA LEU A 171 15.76 11.01 -11.56
C LEU A 171 14.34 11.16 -12.13
N ARG A 172 13.61 12.19 -11.68
CA ARG A 172 12.25 12.51 -12.15
C ARG A 172 12.24 12.88 -13.63
N ILE A 173 13.17 13.72 -14.09
CA ILE A 173 13.29 14.12 -15.50
C ILE A 173 13.54 12.89 -16.37
N VAL A 174 14.50 12.04 -16.01
CA VAL A 174 14.84 10.85 -16.78
C VAL A 174 13.67 9.85 -16.78
N TYR A 175 13.02 9.62 -15.63
CA TYR A 175 11.81 8.81 -15.54
C TYR A 175 10.69 9.34 -16.45
N LYS A 176 10.47 10.65 -16.48
CA LYS A 176 9.45 11.29 -17.31
C LYS A 176 9.77 11.15 -18.80
N GLN A 177 11.03 11.33 -19.18
CA GLN A 177 11.49 11.14 -20.57
C GLN A 177 11.32 9.69 -21.03
N LEU A 178 11.74 8.72 -20.21
CA LEU A 178 11.59 7.29 -20.53
C LEU A 178 10.13 6.82 -20.48
N SER A 179 9.29 7.42 -19.64
CA SER A 179 7.87 7.10 -19.62
C SER A 179 7.10 7.73 -20.80
N MET A 180 7.62 8.79 -21.42
CA MET A 180 7.03 9.43 -22.59
C MET A 180 7.67 8.99 -23.92
N SER A 181 8.79 8.27 -23.89
CA SER A 181 9.46 7.82 -25.10
C SER A 181 8.57 6.83 -25.86
N ILE A 182 8.42 7.10 -27.15
CA ILE A 182 7.76 6.19 -28.10
C ILE A 182 8.79 5.11 -28.42
N PRO A 183 8.46 3.81 -28.32
CA PRO A 183 9.36 2.75 -28.76
C PRO A 183 9.76 3.03 -30.22
N ALA A 184 11.06 3.11 -30.50
CA ALA A 184 11.52 3.33 -31.86
C ALA A 184 11.09 2.14 -32.74
N LEU A 185 10.77 2.41 -34.01
CA LEU A 185 10.33 1.39 -34.95
C LEU A 185 11.44 0.32 -35.12
N GLY A 186 11.28 -0.85 -34.49
CA GLY A 186 12.26 -1.94 -34.52
C GLY A 186 12.85 -2.36 -33.16
N GLU A 187 12.54 -1.67 -32.06
CA GLU A 187 12.89 -2.15 -30.71
C GLU A 187 11.86 -3.15 -30.19
N THR A 188 12.33 -4.34 -29.80
CA THR A 188 11.53 -5.40 -29.17
C THR A 188 11.25 -5.15 -27.68
N GLU A 189 11.89 -4.16 -27.06
CA GLU A 189 11.74 -3.89 -25.63
C GLU A 189 10.54 -2.99 -25.35
N THR A 190 9.71 -3.38 -24.38
CA THR A 190 8.57 -2.56 -23.95
C THR A 190 9.08 -1.36 -23.15
N ARG A 191 8.37 -0.24 -23.18
CA ARG A 191 8.66 0.94 -22.33
C ARG A 191 8.88 0.57 -20.86
N GLN A 192 8.14 -0.42 -20.37
CA GLN A 192 8.23 -0.91 -19.00
C GLN A 192 9.50 -1.70 -18.73
N SER A 193 9.96 -2.53 -19.65
CA SER A 193 11.22 -3.27 -19.47
C SER A 193 12.41 -2.31 -19.43
N LEU A 194 12.45 -1.31 -20.31
CA LEU A 194 13.47 -0.26 -20.29
C LEU A 194 13.48 0.50 -18.96
N LEU A 195 12.30 0.89 -18.48
CA LEU A 195 12.17 1.67 -17.25
C LEU A 195 12.52 0.83 -16.00
N SER A 196 12.13 -0.44 -15.97
CA SER A 196 12.55 -1.38 -14.92
C SER A 196 14.07 -1.58 -14.89
N ARG A 197 14.73 -1.74 -16.04
CA ARG A 197 16.20 -1.85 -16.12
C ARG A 197 16.91 -0.58 -15.66
N PHE A 198 16.40 0.59 -16.06
CA PHE A 198 16.90 1.88 -15.59
C PHE A 198 16.79 1.99 -14.06
N LEU A 199 15.64 1.65 -13.48
CA LEU A 199 15.43 1.69 -12.03
C LEU A 199 16.31 0.68 -11.29
N ALA A 200 16.49 -0.53 -11.83
CA ALA A 200 17.41 -1.51 -11.27
C ALA A 200 18.85 -0.97 -11.26
N ALA A 201 19.32 -0.39 -12.37
CA ALA A 201 20.64 0.25 -12.46
C ALA A 201 20.79 1.43 -11.48
N PHE A 202 19.72 2.22 -11.26
CA PHE A 202 19.71 3.28 -10.26
C PHE A 202 19.93 2.73 -8.84
N PHE A 203 19.23 1.67 -8.45
CA PHE A 203 19.41 1.05 -7.13
C PHE A 203 20.79 0.40 -6.97
N GLU A 204 21.36 -0.17 -8.03
CA GLU A 204 22.74 -0.68 -8.06
C GLU A 204 23.82 0.40 -8.03
N ARG A 205 23.45 1.69 -8.07
CA ARG A 205 24.40 2.81 -8.26
C ARG A 205 25.26 2.66 -9.52
N ALA A 206 24.71 2.02 -10.56
CA ALA A 206 25.36 1.79 -11.84
C ALA A 206 25.17 2.95 -12.83
N LEU A 207 24.47 4.01 -12.43
CA LEU A 207 24.19 5.18 -13.28
C LEU A 207 25.07 6.35 -12.85
N ASP A 208 25.94 6.79 -13.76
CA ASP A 208 26.76 7.98 -13.54
C ASP A 208 25.87 9.23 -13.44
N GLY A 209 26.08 10.02 -12.38
CA GLY A 209 25.36 11.26 -12.16
C GLY A 209 24.00 11.12 -11.47
N LEU A 210 23.53 9.91 -11.16
CA LEU A 210 22.37 9.65 -10.30
C LEU A 210 22.80 8.82 -9.10
N SER A 211 22.75 9.39 -7.90
CA SER A 211 23.11 8.67 -6.68
C SER A 211 21.98 8.74 -5.66
N TRP A 212 22.09 7.91 -4.63
CA TRP A 212 21.15 7.94 -3.52
C TRP A 212 21.83 7.70 -2.17
N VAL A 213 21.26 8.30 -1.14
CA VAL A 213 21.70 8.19 0.25
C VAL A 213 20.55 7.64 1.08
N ALA A 214 20.83 6.65 1.94
CA ALA A 214 19.87 6.17 2.91
C ALA A 214 19.84 7.09 4.13
N SER A 215 18.65 7.46 4.59
CA SER A 215 18.46 8.33 5.75
C SER A 215 17.30 7.81 6.60
N GLU A 216 17.48 7.78 7.90
CA GLU A 216 16.39 7.43 8.82
C GLU A 216 15.40 8.59 8.96
N ARG A 217 14.11 8.27 9.08
CA ARG A 217 13.07 9.26 9.42
C ARG A 217 13.08 9.56 10.90
N THR A 218 13.02 10.83 11.22
CA THR A 218 12.88 11.28 12.61
C THR A 218 11.54 10.83 13.20
N VAL A 219 11.46 10.80 14.53
CA VAL A 219 10.23 10.43 15.25
C VAL A 219 9.05 11.34 14.85
N PHE A 220 9.29 12.64 14.66
CA PHE A 220 8.25 13.58 14.24
C PHE A 220 7.78 13.35 12.81
N GLU A 221 8.70 13.02 11.90
CA GLU A 221 8.35 12.68 10.51
C GLU A 221 7.52 11.41 10.44
N ARG A 222 7.82 10.41 11.29
CA ARG A 222 7.02 9.20 11.44
C ARG A 222 5.65 9.49 12.01
N LEU A 223 5.57 10.27 13.09
CA LEU A 223 4.31 10.60 13.77
C LEU A 223 3.34 11.40 12.90
N LEU A 224 3.84 12.41 12.20
CA LEU A 224 3.03 13.30 11.36
C LEU A 224 2.85 12.75 9.94
N ASN A 225 3.60 11.72 9.57
CA ASN A 225 3.71 11.23 8.19
C ASN A 225 4.06 12.33 7.18
N VAL A 226 4.88 13.30 7.59
CA VAL A 226 5.36 14.43 6.79
C VAL A 226 6.88 14.43 6.80
N GLU A 227 7.50 14.88 5.72
CA GLU A 227 8.95 15.08 5.63
C GLU A 227 9.27 16.50 6.08
N LEU A 228 9.96 16.63 7.21
CA LEU A 228 10.20 17.93 7.84
C LEU A 228 11.45 18.62 7.29
N ASN A 229 12.38 17.84 6.75
CA ASN A 229 13.59 18.34 6.12
C ASN A 229 13.58 18.09 4.62
N THR A 230 13.88 19.12 3.84
CA THR A 230 14.19 19.01 2.42
C THR A 230 15.50 18.23 2.25
N ARG A 231 15.40 16.94 1.92
CA ARG A 231 16.55 16.05 1.69
C ARG A 231 16.90 15.89 0.21
N GLU A 232 16.21 16.60 -0.67
CA GLU A 232 16.51 16.66 -2.09
C GLU A 232 17.66 17.64 -2.34
N ALA A 233 18.83 17.15 -2.75
CA ALA A 233 19.96 18.00 -3.10
C ALA A 233 20.58 17.58 -4.44
N GLY A 234 20.41 18.42 -5.46
CA GLY A 234 21.01 18.21 -6.79
C GLY A 234 20.55 16.90 -7.44
N ASN A 235 21.48 15.95 -7.57
CA ASN A 235 21.25 14.69 -8.25
C ASN A 235 21.09 13.50 -7.29
N THR A 236 21.09 13.76 -5.98
CA THR A 236 21.06 12.70 -4.96
C THR A 236 19.64 12.47 -4.46
N SER A 237 19.13 11.26 -4.65
CA SER A 237 17.83 10.85 -4.10
C SER A 237 17.99 10.35 -2.67
N THR A 238 16.94 10.43 -1.86
CA THR A 238 16.99 9.96 -0.47
C THR A 238 16.12 8.73 -0.28
N LEU A 239 16.69 7.66 0.30
CA LEU A 239 15.96 6.47 0.71
C LEU A 239 15.65 6.56 2.20
N LEU A 240 14.40 6.90 2.51
CA LEU A 240 13.87 7.05 3.86
C LEU A 240 13.44 5.70 4.43
N TYR A 241 14.00 5.30 5.57
CA TYR A 241 13.65 4.04 6.22
C TYR A 241 13.29 4.22 7.69
N ASP A 242 12.50 3.26 8.17
CA ASP A 242 11.96 3.20 9.52
C ASP A 242 12.49 1.92 10.21
N PRO A 243 13.50 1.99 11.09
CA PRO A 243 14.25 0.81 11.57
C PRO A 243 13.40 -0.15 12.42
N ASP A 244 12.42 0.38 13.15
CA ASP A 244 11.60 -0.39 14.09
C ASP A 244 10.22 -0.76 13.52
N GLU A 245 9.93 -0.40 12.28
CA GLU A 245 8.60 -0.57 11.69
C GLU A 245 8.54 -1.84 10.84
N GLY A 246 7.83 -2.85 11.35
CA GLY A 246 7.62 -4.11 10.63
C GLY A 246 6.65 -4.00 9.44
N THR A 247 6.02 -2.84 9.23
CA THR A 247 5.11 -2.60 8.10
C THR A 247 5.87 -1.88 6.99
N PRO A 248 5.93 -2.45 5.77
CA PRO A 248 6.55 -1.79 4.63
C PRO A 248 5.87 -0.46 4.27
N SER A 249 6.67 0.52 3.86
CA SER A 249 6.20 1.86 3.49
C SER A 249 5.12 1.83 2.40
N CYS A 250 5.16 0.85 1.48
CA CYS A 250 4.21 0.69 0.38
C CYS A 250 2.75 0.47 0.83
N PHE A 251 2.50 0.13 2.10
CA PHE A 251 1.14 0.00 2.59
C PHE A 251 0.43 1.35 2.72
N ALA A 252 1.17 2.47 2.66
CA ALA A 252 0.60 3.82 2.54
C ALA A 252 -0.33 3.94 1.32
N VAL A 253 0.04 3.37 0.17
CA VAL A 253 -0.78 3.38 -1.07
C VAL A 253 -1.86 2.28 -1.11
N THR A 254 -2.19 1.70 0.03
CA THR A 254 -3.22 0.66 0.15
C THR A 254 -4.32 1.10 1.12
N TRP A 255 -5.36 0.28 1.28
CA TRP A 255 -6.39 0.57 2.28
C TRP A 255 -5.85 0.59 3.71
N TRP A 256 -4.74 -0.10 3.96
CA TRP A 256 -4.04 -0.11 5.24
C TRP A 256 -3.48 1.25 5.68
N GLY A 257 -3.15 2.12 4.71
CA GLY A 257 -2.64 3.48 4.96
C GLY A 257 -3.76 4.49 5.23
N GLU A 258 -4.93 4.29 4.62
CA GLU A 258 -6.06 5.24 4.64
C GLU A 258 -7.23 4.78 5.51
N GLU A 259 -6.95 3.99 6.54
CA GLU A 259 -7.98 3.36 7.38
C GLU A 259 -8.89 4.34 8.10
N TRP A 260 -8.35 5.44 8.62
CA TRP A 260 -9.16 6.45 9.31
C TRP A 260 -10.18 7.09 8.37
N SER A 261 -9.80 7.29 7.11
CA SER A 261 -10.70 7.80 6.06
C SER A 261 -11.81 6.80 5.75
N LEU A 262 -11.46 5.50 5.67
CA LEU A 262 -12.43 4.41 5.47
C LEU A 262 -13.39 4.28 6.65
N ALA A 263 -12.87 4.18 7.88
CA ALA A 263 -13.66 4.05 9.10
C ALA A 263 -14.60 5.24 9.31
N THR A 264 -14.14 6.47 9.02
CA THR A 264 -14.99 7.67 9.09
C THR A 264 -16.11 7.61 8.06
N PHE A 265 -15.81 7.19 6.83
CA PHE A 265 -16.82 7.05 5.79
C PHE A 265 -17.90 6.02 6.17
N GLU A 266 -17.49 4.87 6.71
CA GLU A 266 -18.41 3.83 7.16
C GLU A 266 -19.24 4.27 8.36
N ALA A 267 -18.63 4.96 9.34
CA ALA A 267 -19.33 5.53 10.48
C ALA A 267 -20.41 6.52 10.05
N MET A 268 -20.06 7.42 9.10
CA MET A 268 -21.01 8.38 8.54
C MET A 268 -22.13 7.68 7.77
N LEU A 269 -21.81 6.67 6.96
CA LEU A 269 -22.80 5.90 6.20
C LEU A 269 -23.76 5.18 7.14
N PHE A 270 -23.23 4.41 8.08
CA PHE A 270 -24.03 3.68 9.08
C PHE A 270 -24.90 4.63 9.90
N GLY A 271 -24.34 5.72 10.41
CA GLY A 271 -25.08 6.74 11.17
C GLY A 271 -26.18 7.42 10.35
N SER A 272 -25.92 7.74 9.08
CA SER A 272 -26.93 8.34 8.19
C SER A 272 -28.08 7.38 7.88
N LEU A 273 -27.79 6.09 7.70
CA LEU A 273 -28.79 5.06 7.48
C LEU A 273 -29.62 4.83 8.73
N MET A 274 -29.00 4.82 9.92
CA MET A 274 -29.70 4.76 11.20
C MET A 274 -30.73 5.88 11.34
N MET A 275 -30.39 7.12 10.95
CA MET A 275 -31.34 8.24 10.96
C MET A 275 -32.48 8.07 9.94
N ALA A 276 -32.20 7.46 8.79
CA ALA A 276 -33.16 7.34 7.69
C ALA A 276 -34.13 6.16 7.87
N THR A 277 -33.66 5.04 8.40
CA THR A 277 -34.43 3.79 8.47
C THR A 277 -34.92 3.45 9.87
N ASP A 278 -34.36 4.05 10.92
CA ASP A 278 -34.54 3.69 12.33
C ASP A 278 -34.21 2.21 12.69
N GLU A 279 -33.96 1.37 11.68
CA GLU A 279 -33.62 -0.05 11.78
C GLU A 279 -32.10 -0.30 11.69
N PRO A 280 -31.45 -0.80 12.76
CA PRO A 280 -30.01 -1.00 12.78
C PRO A 280 -29.53 -2.11 11.85
N LEU A 281 -30.37 -3.11 11.60
CA LEU A 281 -30.04 -4.23 10.71
C LEU A 281 -29.96 -3.78 9.24
N ILE A 282 -30.85 -2.87 8.81
CA ILE A 282 -30.82 -2.34 7.44
C ILE A 282 -29.58 -1.45 7.28
N ALA A 283 -29.29 -0.59 8.25
CA ALA A 283 -28.09 0.24 8.24
C ALA A 283 -26.80 -0.59 8.15
N ALA A 284 -26.71 -1.67 8.94
CA ALA A 284 -25.62 -2.62 8.90
C ALA A 284 -25.47 -3.31 7.53
N LEU A 285 -26.57 -3.86 7.00
CA LEU A 285 -26.59 -4.57 5.72
C LEU A 285 -26.11 -3.66 4.59
N VAL A 286 -26.66 -2.45 4.48
CA VAL A 286 -26.31 -1.50 3.42
C VAL A 286 -24.86 -1.04 3.57
N THR A 287 -24.38 -0.79 4.80
CA THR A 287 -22.98 -0.41 5.04
C THR A 287 -22.01 -1.49 4.56
N LEU A 288 -22.30 -2.77 4.87
CA LEU A 288 -21.50 -3.90 4.38
C LEU A 288 -21.60 -4.06 2.87
N LEU A 289 -22.78 -3.85 2.28
CA LEU A 289 -22.95 -3.93 0.83
C LEU A 289 -22.11 -2.87 0.10
N VAL A 290 -22.14 -1.61 0.59
CA VAL A 290 -21.33 -0.53 0.03
C VAL A 290 -19.84 -0.86 0.13
N TRP A 291 -19.39 -1.38 1.27
CA TRP A 291 -18.01 -1.84 1.44
C TRP A 291 -17.61 -2.93 0.44
N GLN A 292 -18.46 -3.95 0.26
CA GLN A 292 -18.21 -5.05 -0.70
C GLN A 292 -18.13 -4.54 -2.14
N VAL A 293 -19.00 -3.61 -2.52
CA VAL A 293 -18.97 -2.98 -3.85
C VAL A 293 -17.67 -2.20 -4.04
N MET A 294 -17.28 -1.35 -3.08
CA MET A 294 -16.00 -0.63 -3.11
C MET A 294 -14.81 -1.59 -3.24
N MET A 295 -14.79 -2.69 -2.48
CA MET A 295 -13.71 -3.67 -2.52
C MET A 295 -13.60 -4.35 -3.88
N ARG A 296 -14.73 -4.74 -4.47
CA ARG A 296 -14.75 -5.37 -5.80
C ARG A 296 -14.32 -4.41 -6.90
N LEU A 297 -14.83 -3.17 -6.88
CA LEU A 297 -14.45 -2.14 -7.83
C LEU A 297 -12.95 -1.87 -7.76
N ARG A 298 -12.42 -1.64 -6.55
CA ARG A 298 -10.99 -1.46 -6.35
C ARG A 298 -10.20 -2.65 -6.89
N ARG A 299 -10.50 -3.88 -6.47
CA ARG A 299 -9.77 -5.07 -6.96
C ARG A 299 -9.80 -5.18 -8.48
N GLY A 300 -10.95 -4.91 -9.10
CA GLY A 300 -11.08 -4.91 -10.57
C GLY A 300 -10.16 -3.90 -11.24
N PHE A 301 -10.20 -2.64 -10.80
CA PHE A 301 -9.36 -1.58 -11.38
C PHE A 301 -7.87 -1.75 -11.05
N GLY A 302 -7.53 -2.16 -9.83
CA GLY A 302 -6.16 -2.43 -9.41
C GLY A 302 -5.53 -3.57 -10.21
N ASN A 303 -6.26 -4.68 -10.41
CA ASN A 303 -5.79 -5.79 -11.24
C ASN A 303 -5.60 -5.38 -12.69
N ARG A 304 -6.51 -4.55 -13.23
CA ARG A 304 -6.37 -4.02 -14.58
C ARG A 304 -5.12 -3.17 -14.71
N ASN A 305 -4.92 -2.20 -13.81
CA ASN A 305 -3.72 -1.35 -13.82
C ASN A 305 -2.45 -2.18 -13.72
N GLN A 306 -2.41 -3.13 -12.80
CA GLN A 306 -1.22 -3.94 -12.62
C GLN A 306 -0.93 -4.85 -13.83
N ARG A 307 -1.95 -5.43 -14.48
CA ARG A 307 -1.78 -6.15 -15.76
C ARG A 307 -1.20 -5.24 -16.84
N GLU A 308 -1.71 -4.01 -16.94
CA GLU A 308 -1.21 -3.00 -17.88
C GLU A 308 0.23 -2.54 -17.56
N LYS A 309 0.67 -2.62 -16.29
CA LYS A 309 1.95 -2.08 -15.79
C LYS A 309 3.09 -3.08 -15.65
N THR A 310 2.77 -4.36 -15.49
CA THR A 310 3.78 -5.40 -15.27
C THR A 310 3.81 -6.45 -16.40
N ASP A 311 2.91 -6.38 -17.38
CA ASP A 311 2.74 -7.37 -18.46
C ASP A 311 2.57 -8.83 -17.94
N VAL A 312 2.09 -8.95 -16.70
CA VAL A 312 1.88 -10.24 -16.04
C VAL A 312 0.43 -10.67 -16.20
N GLN A 313 0.21 -11.87 -16.72
CA GLN A 313 -1.11 -12.50 -16.69
C GLN A 313 -1.45 -12.92 -15.25
N MET A 314 -2.47 -12.29 -14.66
CA MET A 314 -3.00 -12.66 -13.34
C MET A 314 -4.14 -13.67 -13.41
#